data_AF-A0A139DC01-F1
#
_entry.id   AF-A0A139DC01-F1
#
_cell.length_a   1.000
_cell.length_b   1.000
_cell.length_c   1.000
_cell.angle_alpha   90.00
_cell.angle_beta   90.00
_cell.angle_gamma   90.00
#
_symmetry.space_group_name_H-M   'P 1'
#
loop_
_entity.id
_entity.type
_entity.pdbx_description
1 polymer ?
#
loop_
_entity_poly.entity_id
_entity_poly.type
_entity_poly.pdbx_seq_one_letter_code
_entity_poly.pdbx_strand_id
1 'polypeptide(L)' 'MTTVIRQDDLIESVADALQFISYYHPKDFIDAVHEAYQREESQAAKDAMAQILINSRMCAQGHRPICQDTGIVTVFVNIG' A
#
# COMPACT_ATOMS: atom_id res chain seq x y z
N MET A 1 -13.58 -22.55 -23.77
CA MET A 1 -14.32 -22.68 -22.50
C MET A 1 -14.36 -21.31 -21.87
N THR A 2 -15.53 -20.81 -21.51
CA THR A 2 -15.68 -19.52 -20.80
C THR A 2 -15.48 -19.78 -19.31
N THR A 3 -14.54 -19.07 -18.67
CA THR A 3 -14.35 -19.14 -17.22
C THR A 3 -15.54 -18.48 -16.54
N VAL A 4 -16.20 -19.20 -15.63
CA VAL A 4 -17.29 -18.66 -14.81
C VAL A 4 -16.69 -18.07 -13.55
N ILE A 5 -16.84 -16.76 -13.34
CA ILE A 5 -16.47 -16.08 -12.09
C ILE A 5 -17.66 -16.21 -11.13
N ARG A 6 -17.43 -16.82 -9.97
CA ARG A 6 -18.42 -16.95 -8.90
C ARG A 6 -18.39 -15.72 -8.00
N GLN A 7 -19.46 -15.54 -7.24
CA GLN A 7 -19.55 -14.46 -6.25
C GLN A 7 -18.40 -14.54 -5.23
N ASP A 8 -18.08 -15.74 -4.74
CA ASP A 8 -17.01 -15.93 -3.76
C ASP A 8 -15.64 -15.55 -4.31
N ASP A 9 -15.37 -15.84 -5.60
CA ASP A 9 -14.13 -15.44 -6.27
C ASP A 9 -13.94 -13.91 -6.24
N LEU A 10 -15.03 -13.16 -6.42
CA LEU A 10 -15.01 -11.69 -6.35
C LEU A 10 -14.81 -11.18 -4.92
N ILE A 11 -15.49 -11.78 -3.95
CA ILE A 11 -15.39 -11.37 -2.54
C ILE A 11 -13.97 -11.61 -2.01
N GLU A 12 -13.42 -12.80 -2.24
CA GLU A 12 -12.09 -13.18 -1.79
C GLU A 12 -11.01 -12.31 -2.43
N SER A 13 -11.06 -12.13 -3.75
CA SER A 13 -10.07 -11.30 -4.46
C SER A 13 -10.08 -9.83 -4.02
N VAL A 14 -11.26 -9.25 -3.78
CA VAL A 14 -11.36 -7.87 -3.26
C VAL A 14 -10.87 -7.79 -1.82
N ALA A 15 -11.25 -8.74 -0.95
CA ALA A 15 -10.81 -8.77 0.43
C ALA A 15 -9.27 -8.86 0.52
N ASP A 16 -8.66 -9.76 -0.24
CA ASP A 16 -7.21 -9.93 -0.29
C ASP A 16 -6.50 -8.68 -0.82
N ALA A 17 -7.03 -8.06 -1.88
CA ALA A 17 -6.49 -6.81 -2.41
C ALA A 17 -6.53 -5.69 -1.36
N LEU A 18 -7.64 -5.54 -0.63
CA LEU A 18 -7.79 -4.54 0.42
C LEU A 18 -6.83 -4.79 1.59
N GLN A 19 -6.64 -6.05 2.00
CA GLN A 19 -5.62 -6.39 2.99
C GLN A 19 -4.23 -6.03 2.48
N PHE A 20 -3.88 -6.44 1.25
CA PHE A 20 -2.58 -6.20 0.65
C PHE A 20 -2.19 -4.72 0.64
N ILE A 21 -3.07 -3.85 0.15
CA ILE A 21 -2.79 -2.41 0.06
C ILE A 21 -2.77 -1.73 1.44
N SER A 22 -3.38 -2.33 2.47
CA SER A 22 -3.41 -1.74 3.81
C SER A 22 -2.03 -1.72 4.49
N TYR A 23 -1.18 -2.71 4.19
CA TYR A 23 0.13 -2.88 4.84
C TYR A 23 1.33 -2.75 3.89
N TYR A 24 1.14 -2.72 2.56
CA TYR A 24 2.20 -2.49 1.57
C TYR A 24 2.07 -1.15 0.86
N HIS A 25 3.15 -0.38 0.88
CA HIS A 25 3.35 0.68 -0.11
C HIS A 25 3.88 0.07 -1.43
N PRO A 26 3.49 0.64 -2.58
CA PRO A 26 4.06 0.28 -3.88
C PRO A 26 5.58 0.49 -3.95
N LYS A 27 6.27 -0.29 -4.78
CA LYS A 27 7.74 -0.25 -4.90
C LYS A 27 8.23 1.12 -5.38
N ASP A 28 7.56 1.69 -6.38
CA ASP A 28 7.86 3.01 -6.94
C ASP A 28 7.74 4.12 -5.90
N PHE A 29 6.75 4.06 -5.00
CA PHE A 29 6.65 4.97 -3.86
C PHE A 29 7.87 4.86 -2.94
N ILE A 30 8.27 3.64 -2.57
CA ILE A 30 9.42 3.41 -1.69
C ILE A 30 10.72 3.89 -2.33
N ASP A 31 10.94 3.56 -3.60
CA ASP A 31 12.12 3.99 -4.35
C ASP A 31 12.18 5.53 -4.40
N ALA A 32 11.07 6.19 -4.74
CA ALA A 32 10.99 7.64 -4.83
C ALA A 32 11.26 8.34 -3.49
N VAL A 33 10.67 7.85 -2.40
CA VAL A 33 10.91 8.40 -1.04
C VAL A 33 12.36 8.16 -0.62
N HIS A 34 12.95 7.00 -0.96
CA HIS A 34 14.35 6.73 -0.66
C HIS A 34 15.29 7.66 -1.44
N GLU A 35 15.06 7.87 -2.73
CA GLU A 35 15.84 8.80 -3.55
C GLU A 35 15.70 10.26 -3.07
N ALA A 36 14.51 10.65 -2.61
CA ALA A 36 14.30 11.95 -1.98
C ALA A 36 15.10 12.07 -0.68
N TYR A 37 15.04 11.05 0.18
CA TYR A 37 15.79 11.00 1.44
C TYR A 37 17.31 11.16 1.25
N GLN A 38 17.87 10.57 0.19
CA GLN A 38 19.31 10.71 -0.08
C GLN A 38 19.72 12.13 -0.49
N ARG A 39 18.83 12.85 -1.17
CA ARG A 39 19.08 14.20 -1.70
C ARG A 39 18.65 15.32 -0.76
N GLU A 40 17.82 15.03 0.23
CA GLU A 40 17.27 16.02 1.15
C GLU A 40 18.36 16.62 2.04
N GLU A 41 18.38 17.95 2.10
CA GLU A 41 19.34 18.75 2.88
C GLU A 41 18.76 19.15 4.24
N SER A 42 17.44 19.35 4.33
CA SER A 42 16.75 19.68 5.57
C SER A 42 16.70 18.47 6.49
N GLN A 43 17.38 18.56 7.64
CA GLN A 43 17.42 17.48 8.62
C GLN A 43 16.02 17.03 9.07
N ALA A 44 15.12 17.98 9.34
CA ALA A 44 13.76 17.65 9.76
C ALA A 44 12.97 16.91 8.68
N ALA A 45 13.10 17.31 7.41
CA ALA A 45 12.44 16.62 6.30
C ALA A 45 13.04 15.22 6.07
N LYS A 46 14.37 15.11 6.18
CA LYS A 46 15.09 13.85 6.07
C LYS A 46 14.67 12.86 7.14
N ASP A 47 14.51 13.32 8.38
CA ASP A 47 14.04 12.49 9.49
C ASP A 47 12.58 12.03 9.28
N ALA A 48 11.72 12.91 8.76
CA ALA A 48 10.34 12.54 8.42
C ALA A 48 10.29 11.45 7.33
N MET A 49 11.11 11.58 6.27
CA MET A 49 11.21 10.55 5.23
C MET A 49 11.73 9.22 5.79
N ALA A 50 12.72 9.26 6.70
CA ALA A 50 13.22 8.07 7.37
C ALA A 50 12.10 7.37 8.17
N GLN A 51 11.26 8.12 8.90
CA GLN A 51 10.12 7.56 9.61
C GLN A 51 9.11 6.89 8.67
N ILE A 52 8.82 7.49 7.51
CA ILE A 52 7.95 6.90 6.48
C ILE A 52 8.50 5.56 6.00
N LEU A 53 9.80 5.49 5.68
CA LEU A 53 10.46 4.27 5.21
C LEU A 53 10.49 3.19 6.29
N ILE A 54 10.81 3.56 7.53
CA ILE A 54 10.82 2.64 8.69
C ILE A 54 9.40 2.11 8.95
N ASN A 55 8.38 2.97 8.93
CA ASN A 55 6.99 2.55 9.09
C ASN A 55 6.57 1.58 7.99
N SER A 56 6.91 1.89 6.73
CA SER A 56 6.59 1.02 5.58
C SER A 56 7.16 -0.40 5.77
N ARG A 57 8.41 -0.51 6.24
CA ARG A 57 9.01 -1.81 6.57
C ARG A 57 8.29 -2.52 7.72
N MET A 58 7.99 -1.81 8.80
CA MET A 58 7.30 -2.39 9.96
C MET A 58 5.89 -2.89 9.60
N CYS A 59 5.16 -2.15 8.75
CA CYS A 59 3.84 -2.53 8.30
C CYS A 59 3.86 -3.78 7.41
N ALA A 60 4.77 -3.82 6.44
CA ALA A 60 5.01 -4.98 5.59
C ALA A 60 5.35 -6.25 6.39
N GLN A 61 6.21 -6.14 7.41
CA GLN A 61 6.62 -7.30 8.22
C GLN A 61 5.55 -7.72 9.24
N GLY A 62 4.83 -6.75 9.81
CA GLY A 62 3.84 -6.99 10.85
C GLY A 62 2.43 -7.23 10.35
N HIS A 63 2.18 -7.14 9.04
CA HIS A 63 0.84 -7.12 8.44
C HIS A 63 -0.11 -6.17 9.19
N ARG A 64 0.40 -4.98 9.53
CA ARG A 64 -0.36 -3.94 10.24
C ARG A 64 -0.64 -2.79 9.28
N PRO A 65 -1.81 -2.12 9.40
CA PRO A 65 -2.11 -0.96 8.58
C PRO A 65 -1.00 0.10 8.63
N ILE A 66 -0.69 0.69 7.47
CA ILE A 66 0.29 1.76 7.32
C ILE A 66 -0.11 3.02 8.10
N CYS A 67 -1.42 3.29 8.15
CA CYS A 67 -2.01 4.44 8.82
C CYS A 67 -3.13 3.99 9.77
N GLN A 68 -3.40 4.79 10.80
CA GLN A 68 -4.53 4.59 11.71
C GLN A 68 -5.88 4.82 11.01
N ASP A 69 -5.92 5.72 10.03
CA ASP A 69 -7.03 5.85 9.10
C ASP A 69 -6.77 4.97 7.88
N THR A 70 -7.60 3.95 7.69
CA THR A 70 -7.49 2.99 6.56
C THR A 70 -8.22 3.48 5.31
N GLY A 71 -8.82 4.66 5.37
CA GLY A 71 -9.49 5.31 4.26
C GLY A 71 -10.87 4.74 3.95
N ILE A 72 -11.37 5.11 2.77
CA ILE A 72 -12.66 4.67 2.23
C ILE A 72 -12.41 3.88 0.95
N VAL A 73 -13.02 2.71 0.84
CA VAL A 73 -12.93 1.87 -0.36
C VAL A 73 -13.64 2.55 -1.52
N THR A 74 -12.89 2.90 -2.56
CA THR A 74 -13.41 3.46 -3.81
C THR A 74 -13.17 2.45 -4.92
N VAL A 75 -14.24 2.02 -5.60
CA VAL A 75 -14.16 0.96 -6.61
C VAL A 75 -14.57 1.52 -7.97
N PHE A 76 -13.70 1.30 -8.96
CA PHE A 76 -14.03 1.48 -10.38
C PHE A 76 -14.12 0.09 -11.00
N VAL A 77 -15.31 -0.29 -11.49
CA VAL A 77 -15.53 -1.61 -12.08
C VAL A 77 -15.85 -1.46 -13.55
N ASN A 78 -15.18 -2.26 -14.38
CA ASN A 78 -15.59 -2.53 -15.75
C ASN A 78 -16.02 -4.00 -15.85
N ILE A 79 -17.24 -4.25 -16.31
CA ILE A 79 -17.81 -5.60 -16.41
C ILE A 79 -18.13 -5.83 -17.88
N GLY A 80 -17.38 -6.75 -18.51
CA GLY A 80 -17.69 -7.38 -19.81
C GLY A 80 -18.04 -6.43 -20.94
#